data_AF-A0A2E8SNF1-F1
#
_entry.id   AF-A0A2E8SNF1-F1
#
_cell.length_a   1.000
_cell.length_b   1.000
_cell.length_c   1.000
_cell.angle_alpha   90.00
_cell.angle_beta   90.00
_cell.angle_gamma   90.00
#
_symmetry.space_group_name_H-M   'P 1'
#
loop_
_entity.id
_entity.type
_entity.pdbx_description
1 polymer ?
#
loop_
_entity_poly.entity_id
_entity_poly.type
_entity_poly.pdbx_seq_one_letter_code
_entity_poly.pdbx_strand_id
1 'polypeptide(L)'
;MFINSQCIEGNCVTGFGKILYEDKSSYEGYFKDSLKNGQGTLIEYTDEYKITTEGLFVGDRIVQGEKVMKNLKVPLEAFITITSYSRFGDNNAKETDDDSTDAEEIFDVIGETDDFSICEITIFNSHTAPFIVKLGSKSFKFKAKETKTIKNKPGSYSIHASSTGVRPYIGKIKLEGGKKYFRKYYVYTISK
;
A
#
# COMPACT_ATOMS: atom_id res chain seq x y z
N MET A 1 -0.50 8.97 -23.60
CA MET A 1 0.74 9.69 -23.27
C MET A 1 1.83 8.63 -23.16
N PHE A 2 2.82 8.61 -24.06
CA PHE A 2 3.89 7.61 -23.97
C PHE A 2 4.85 8.06 -22.86
N ILE A 3 4.90 7.32 -21.75
CA ILE A 3 5.96 7.52 -20.77
C ILE A 3 7.23 6.99 -21.43
N ASN A 4 8.18 7.85 -21.79
CA ASN A 4 9.45 7.32 -22.26
C ASN A 4 10.16 6.68 -21.07
N SER A 5 10.67 5.48 -21.29
CA SER A 5 11.47 4.75 -20.32
C SER A 5 12.75 4.28 -20.99
N GLN A 6 13.84 4.34 -20.26
CA GLN A 6 15.15 3.92 -20.73
C GLN A 6 15.60 2.72 -19.89
N CYS A 7 15.83 1.59 -20.55
CA CYS A 7 16.58 0.50 -19.93
C CYS A 7 18.04 0.94 -19.84
N ILE A 8 18.55 1.10 -18.62
CA ILE A 8 19.90 1.61 -18.36
C ILE A 8 20.88 0.52 -17.96
N GLU A 9 20.40 -0.68 -17.59
CA GLU A 9 21.23 -1.84 -17.28
C GLU A 9 20.46 -3.15 -17.52
N GLY A 10 21.16 -4.22 -17.91
CA GLY A 10 20.59 -5.56 -18.04
C GLY A 10 19.53 -5.70 -19.13
N ASN A 11 18.52 -6.53 -18.88
CA ASN A 11 17.44 -6.82 -19.81
C ASN A 11 16.08 -6.49 -19.18
N CYS A 12 15.53 -5.33 -19.57
CA CYS A 12 14.22 -4.86 -19.11
C CYS A 12 13.03 -5.48 -19.85
N VAL A 13 13.24 -6.47 -20.73
CA VAL A 13 12.19 -7.23 -21.42
C VAL A 13 11.99 -8.58 -20.73
N THR A 14 13.09 -9.30 -20.47
CA THR A 14 13.09 -10.60 -19.79
C THR A 14 14.39 -10.82 -19.02
N GLY A 15 14.30 -11.19 -17.75
CA GLY A 15 15.47 -11.39 -16.88
C GLY A 15 15.75 -10.17 -16.00
N PHE A 16 16.96 -10.06 -15.44
CA PHE A 16 17.29 -8.95 -14.54
C PHE A 16 17.65 -7.69 -15.34
N GLY A 17 17.11 -6.55 -14.95
CA GLY A 17 17.41 -5.26 -15.57
C GLY A 17 17.14 -4.08 -14.66
N LYS A 18 17.50 -2.90 -15.16
CA LYS A 18 17.25 -1.61 -14.51
C LYS A 18 16.68 -0.63 -15.51
N ILE A 19 15.52 -0.09 -15.20
CA ILE A 19 14.81 0.87 -16.03
C ILE A 19 14.66 2.20 -15.28
N LEU A 20 14.92 3.29 -15.99
CA LEU A 20 14.73 4.66 -15.53
C LEU A 20 13.57 5.28 -16.32
N TYR A 21 12.63 5.90 -15.63
CA TYR A 21 11.48 6.56 -16.22
C TYR A 21 11.71 8.08 -16.28
N GLU A 22 10.96 8.77 -17.16
CA GLU A 22 11.05 10.23 -17.31
C GLU A 22 10.78 11.01 -16.02
N ASP A 23 9.89 10.51 -15.17
CA ASP A 23 9.58 11.09 -13.86
C ASP A 23 10.69 10.88 -12.81
N LYS A 24 11.83 10.32 -13.24
CA LYS A 24 13.00 9.94 -12.43
C LYS A 24 12.73 8.77 -11.47
N SER A 25 11.56 8.15 -11.52
CA SER A 25 11.36 6.87 -10.88
C SER A 25 12.24 5.82 -11.55
N SER A 26 12.52 4.72 -10.84
CA SER A 26 13.32 3.62 -11.38
C SER A 26 12.87 2.29 -10.82
N TYR A 27 13.05 1.25 -11.62
CA TYR A 27 12.90 -0.13 -11.14
C TYR A 27 14.16 -0.91 -11.47
N GLU A 28 14.64 -1.66 -10.50
CA GLU A 28 15.75 -2.60 -10.63
C GLU A 28 15.31 -3.95 -10.12
N GLY A 29 15.35 -4.97 -10.98
CA GLY A 29 14.81 -6.27 -10.63
C GLY A 29 14.57 -7.16 -11.84
N TYR A 30 13.80 -8.23 -11.62
CA TYR A 30 13.46 -9.16 -12.67
C TYR A 30 12.27 -8.66 -13.52
N PHE A 31 12.34 -8.95 -14.81
CA PHE A 31 11.35 -8.64 -15.83
C PHE A 31 10.86 -9.90 -16.53
N LYS A 32 9.61 -9.86 -16.97
CA LYS A 32 9.02 -10.82 -17.89
C LYS A 32 8.03 -10.08 -18.79
N ASP A 33 8.17 -10.25 -20.11
CA ASP A 33 7.32 -9.60 -21.11
C ASP A 33 7.27 -8.06 -20.95
N SER A 34 8.42 -7.46 -20.60
CA SER A 34 8.60 -6.03 -20.28
C SER A 34 7.89 -5.53 -19.01
N LEU A 35 7.30 -6.41 -18.23
CA LEU A 35 6.67 -6.11 -16.94
C LEU A 35 7.58 -6.51 -15.78
N LYS A 36 7.52 -5.78 -14.66
CA LYS A 36 8.21 -6.13 -13.41
C LYS A 36 7.68 -7.46 -12.92
N ASN A 37 8.55 -8.45 -12.76
CA ASN A 37 8.17 -9.82 -12.44
C ASN A 37 9.30 -10.56 -11.72
N GLY A 38 9.09 -10.96 -10.47
CA GLY A 38 10.13 -11.49 -9.59
C GLY A 38 10.58 -10.46 -8.56
N GLN A 39 11.71 -10.72 -7.89
CA GLN A 39 12.24 -9.79 -6.88
C GLN A 39 12.73 -8.49 -7.53
N GLY A 40 12.50 -7.36 -6.86
CA GLY A 40 13.04 -6.08 -7.29
C GLY A 40 12.78 -4.94 -6.32
N THR A 41 13.28 -3.78 -6.71
CA THR A 41 13.17 -2.52 -5.98
C THR A 41 12.66 -1.43 -6.92
N LEU A 42 11.54 -0.83 -6.56
CA LEU A 42 10.93 0.32 -7.23
C LEU A 42 11.19 1.58 -6.38
N ILE A 43 11.75 2.61 -7.00
CA ILE A 43 11.92 3.94 -6.39
C ILE A 43 11.03 4.93 -7.12
N GLU A 44 10.16 5.61 -6.38
CA GLU A 44 9.25 6.64 -6.90
C GLU A 44 9.46 7.95 -6.15
N TYR A 45 9.09 9.07 -6.77
CA TYR A 45 9.22 10.39 -6.18
C TYR A 45 7.90 11.14 -6.28
N THR A 46 7.55 11.85 -5.21
CA THR A 46 6.54 12.90 -5.21
C THR A 46 7.19 14.21 -4.76
N ASP A 47 6.44 15.32 -4.79
CA ASP A 47 6.91 16.61 -4.27
C ASP A 47 7.32 16.57 -2.79
N GLU A 48 6.88 15.54 -2.05
CA GLU A 48 7.12 15.43 -0.62
C GLU A 48 7.89 14.18 -0.20
N TYR A 49 7.88 13.11 -0.99
CA TYR A 49 8.41 11.81 -0.56
C TYR A 49 9.30 11.17 -1.63
N LYS A 50 10.38 10.53 -1.19
CA LYS A 50 11.00 9.41 -1.89
C LYS A 50 10.37 8.13 -1.36
N ILE A 51 9.82 7.35 -2.27
CA ILE A 51 9.16 6.09 -1.98
C ILE A 51 10.08 4.97 -2.47
N THR A 52 10.36 3.98 -1.64
CA THR A 52 11.16 2.79 -1.99
C THR A 52 10.34 1.55 -1.67
N THR A 53 10.00 0.78 -2.70
CA THR A 53 9.22 -0.45 -2.60
C THR A 53 10.10 -1.63 -2.98
N GLU A 54 10.37 -2.54 -2.06
CA GLU A 54 11.21 -3.72 -2.28
C GLU A 54 10.38 -4.99 -2.09
N GLY A 55 10.49 -5.94 -3.01
CA GLY A 55 9.89 -7.26 -2.86
C GLY A 55 9.56 -7.98 -4.18
N LEU A 56 8.60 -8.90 -4.10
CA LEU A 56 8.15 -9.74 -5.22
C LEU A 56 7.09 -9.01 -6.05
N PHE A 57 7.35 -8.85 -7.35
CA PHE A 57 6.45 -8.26 -8.34
C PHE A 57 5.86 -9.33 -9.26
N VAL A 58 4.63 -9.15 -9.72
CA VAL A 58 3.96 -9.97 -10.74
C VAL A 58 3.16 -9.05 -11.66
N GLY A 59 3.64 -8.86 -12.89
CA GLY A 59 2.96 -8.01 -13.88
C GLY A 59 2.83 -6.57 -13.36
N ASP A 60 3.96 -5.95 -13.01
CA ASP A 60 4.07 -4.60 -12.41
C ASP A 60 3.54 -4.43 -11.00
N ARG A 61 2.72 -5.35 -10.50
CA ARG A 61 2.12 -5.28 -9.16
C ARG A 61 3.04 -5.91 -8.12
N ILE A 62 3.28 -5.20 -7.02
CA ILE A 62 3.95 -5.76 -5.83
C ILE A 62 2.99 -6.72 -5.11
N VAL A 63 3.43 -7.96 -4.92
CA VAL A 63 2.63 -9.00 -4.23
C VAL A 63 3.11 -9.28 -2.81
N GLN A 64 4.41 -9.13 -2.54
CA GLN A 64 4.95 -9.30 -1.19
C GLN A 64 6.19 -8.43 -1.04
N GLY A 65 6.25 -7.61 0.00
CA GLY A 65 7.39 -6.71 0.16
C GLY A 65 7.21 -5.64 1.22
N GLU A 66 8.06 -4.63 1.18
CA GLU A 66 8.00 -3.47 2.06
C GLU A 66 8.06 -2.17 1.25
N LYS A 67 7.36 -1.14 1.74
CA LYS A 67 7.37 0.20 1.17
C LYS A 67 7.82 1.19 2.23
N VAL A 68 8.91 1.89 1.94
CA VAL A 68 9.51 2.94 2.78
C VAL A 68 9.26 4.28 2.13
N MET A 69 8.65 5.21 2.86
CA MET A 69 8.41 6.57 2.40
C MET A 69 9.26 7.53 3.23
N LYS A 70 10.26 8.14 2.59
CA LYS A 70 11.14 9.14 3.18
C LYS A 70 10.69 10.53 2.75
N ASN A 71 10.31 11.38 3.70
CA ASN A 71 9.99 12.75 3.37
C ASN A 71 11.25 13.51 2.94
N LEU A 72 11.14 14.29 1.86
CA LEU A 72 12.24 15.02 1.24
C LEU A 72 12.47 16.40 1.86
N LYS A 73 11.43 16.96 2.50
CA LYS A 73 11.45 18.28 3.15
C LYS A 73 11.78 18.19 4.64
N VAL A 74 11.49 17.04 5.26
CA VAL A 74 11.79 16.76 6.67
C VAL A 74 12.37 15.34 6.82
N PRO A 75 13.33 15.10 7.73
CA PRO A 75 13.97 13.79 7.88
C PRO A 75 13.05 12.79 8.61
N LEU A 76 11.96 12.39 7.96
CA LEU A 76 10.95 11.45 8.46
C LEU A 76 10.85 10.25 7.52
N GLU A 77 10.77 9.04 8.09
CA GLU A 77 10.55 7.80 7.34
C GLU A 77 9.28 7.09 7.84
N ALA A 78 8.54 6.47 6.94
CA ALA A 78 7.37 5.63 7.22
C ALA A 78 7.55 4.26 6.56
N PHE A 79 7.17 3.18 7.25
CA PHE A 79 7.33 1.80 6.79
C PHE A 79 5.95 1.12 6.66
N ILE A 80 5.73 0.42 5.54
CA ILE A 80 4.53 -0.35 5.24
C ILE A 80 4.96 -1.74 4.80
N THR A 81 4.35 -2.80 5.37
CA THR A 81 4.54 -4.17 4.86
C THR A 81 3.39 -4.53 3.94
N ILE A 82 3.71 -5.07 2.78
CA ILE A 82 2.80 -5.48 1.72
C ILE A 82 2.75 -7.01 1.72
N THR A 83 1.55 -7.56 1.82
CA THR A 83 1.31 -9.01 1.71
C THR A 83 -0.01 -9.20 0.97
N SER A 84 0.05 -9.25 -0.36
CA SER A 84 -1.10 -9.51 -1.23
C SER A 84 -0.96 -10.88 -1.89
N TYR A 85 -2.06 -11.63 -1.92
CA TYR A 85 -2.13 -12.90 -2.66
C TYR A 85 -2.71 -12.58 -4.03
N SER A 86 -1.89 -12.49 -5.07
CA SER A 86 -2.43 -12.55 -6.43
C SER A 86 -3.09 -13.92 -6.59
N ARG A 87 -4.37 -13.96 -6.98
CA ARG A 87 -4.96 -15.20 -7.50
C ARG A 87 -4.13 -15.57 -8.73
N PHE A 88 -3.33 -16.62 -8.63
CA PHE A 88 -2.74 -17.26 -9.78
C PHE A 88 -3.89 -17.78 -10.66
N GLY A 89 -4.22 -17.02 -11.70
CA GLY A 89 -5.20 -17.40 -12.71
C GLY A 89 -6.21 -16.29 -12.99
N ASP A 90 -5.88 -15.39 -13.90
CA ASP A 90 -6.82 -14.86 -14.90
C ASP A 90 -6.02 -14.22 -16.03
N ASN A 91 -5.76 -15.00 -17.08
CA ASN A 91 -5.11 -14.55 -18.31
C ASN A 91 -6.02 -13.67 -19.19
N ASN A 92 -6.95 -12.88 -18.63
CA ASN A 92 -7.93 -12.13 -19.43
C ASN A 92 -8.61 -10.94 -18.69
N ALA A 93 -7.91 -10.20 -17.84
CA ALA A 93 -8.43 -8.92 -17.36
C ALA A 93 -8.00 -7.80 -18.33
N LYS A 94 -8.93 -7.37 -19.19
CA LYS A 94 -8.80 -6.12 -19.95
C LYS A 94 -8.66 -4.97 -18.95
N GLU A 95 -7.60 -4.20 -19.11
CA GLU A 95 -7.45 -2.89 -18.48
C GLU A 95 -8.62 -2.01 -18.90
N THR A 96 -9.44 -1.61 -17.93
CA THR A 96 -10.39 -0.52 -18.11
C THR A 96 -9.69 0.74 -17.61
N ASP A 97 -9.43 1.65 -18.54
CA ASP A 97 -9.09 3.04 -18.27
C ASP A 97 -10.20 3.66 -17.41
N ASP A 98 -9.95 3.85 -16.11
CA ASP A 98 -10.74 4.76 -15.29
C ASP A 98 -9.81 5.65 -14.46
N ASP A 99 -9.61 6.84 -15.01
CA ASP A 99 -9.01 8.01 -14.37
C ASP A 99 -9.98 8.53 -13.29
N SER A 100 -9.76 8.16 -12.03
CA SER A 100 -10.45 8.82 -10.91
C SER A 100 -9.59 8.90 -9.64
N THR A 101 -8.98 10.08 -9.47
CA THR A 101 -8.83 10.86 -8.22
C THR A 101 -8.71 10.15 -6.86
N ASP A 102 -7.51 10.27 -6.26
CA ASP A 102 -7.24 10.61 -4.85
C ASP A 102 -8.05 9.93 -3.73
N ALA A 103 -8.16 8.61 -3.77
CA ALA A 103 -8.25 7.83 -2.55
C ALA A 103 -6.97 6.97 -2.47
N GLU A 104 -6.03 7.34 -1.58
CA GLU A 104 -4.98 6.40 -1.20
C GLU A 104 -5.69 5.08 -0.84
N GLU A 105 -5.41 4.01 -1.57
CA GLU A 105 -5.88 2.66 -1.26
C GLU A 105 -5.20 2.20 0.03
N ILE A 106 -5.74 2.67 1.16
CA ILE A 106 -5.13 2.51 2.48
C ILE A 106 -5.36 1.09 3.00
N PHE A 107 -6.39 0.39 2.52
CA PHE A 107 -6.73 -0.95 2.98
C PHE A 107 -6.62 -1.98 1.87
N ASP A 108 -5.88 -3.04 2.15
CA ASP A 108 -5.76 -4.18 1.26
C ASP A 108 -7.08 -4.94 1.24
N VAL A 109 -7.68 -5.15 0.06
CA VAL A 109 -8.82 -6.05 -0.06
C VAL A 109 -8.30 -7.49 0.02
N ILE A 110 -8.67 -8.20 1.10
CA ILE A 110 -8.20 -9.56 1.39
C ILE A 110 -9.27 -10.64 1.16
N GLY A 111 -10.48 -10.25 0.78
CA GLY A 111 -11.55 -11.19 0.49
C GLY A 111 -12.90 -10.54 0.41
N GLU A 112 -13.92 -11.39 0.36
CA GLU A 112 -15.32 -10.97 0.20
C GLU A 112 -16.22 -11.66 1.25
N THR A 113 -17.43 -11.13 1.39
CA THR A 113 -18.55 -11.65 2.18
C THR A 113 -19.84 -11.48 1.39
N ASP A 114 -20.74 -12.45 1.48
CA ASP A 114 -22.02 -12.43 0.75
C ASP A 114 -23.00 -11.37 1.32
N ASP A 115 -22.68 -10.82 2.49
CA ASP A 115 -23.42 -9.71 3.10
C ASP A 115 -22.92 -8.35 2.59
N PHE A 116 -23.54 -7.87 1.51
CA PHE A 116 -23.26 -6.57 0.91
C PHE A 116 -23.68 -5.37 1.78
N SER A 117 -24.43 -5.58 2.87
CA SER A 117 -24.82 -4.50 3.79
C SER A 117 -23.68 -4.07 4.72
N ILE A 118 -22.60 -4.85 4.76
CA ILE A 118 -21.42 -4.63 5.59
C ILE A 118 -20.12 -4.69 4.78
N CYS A 119 -19.07 -4.23 5.42
CA CYS A 119 -17.68 -4.55 5.13
C CYS A 119 -17.00 -5.02 6.42
N GLU A 120 -15.94 -5.80 6.29
CA GLU A 120 -15.11 -6.22 7.43
C GLU A 120 -13.73 -5.59 7.31
N ILE A 121 -13.22 -5.02 8.40
CA ILE A 121 -11.93 -4.34 8.44
C ILE A 121 -11.09 -4.98 9.52
N THR A 122 -10.07 -5.74 9.13
CA THR A 122 -9.09 -6.33 10.03
C THR A 122 -7.91 -5.40 10.21
N ILE A 123 -7.66 -4.99 11.44
CA ILE A 123 -6.57 -4.10 11.79
C ILE A 123 -5.63 -4.83 12.73
N PHE A 124 -4.33 -4.81 12.41
CA PHE A 124 -3.26 -5.33 13.27
C PHE A 124 -2.38 -4.20 13.80
N ASN A 125 -2.23 -4.13 15.11
CA ASN A 125 -1.22 -3.32 15.76
C ASN A 125 0.11 -4.07 15.84
N SER A 126 1.02 -3.79 14.91
CA SER A 126 2.33 -4.43 14.90
C SER A 126 3.28 -3.88 15.98
N HIS A 127 2.93 -2.79 16.67
CA HIS A 127 3.80 -2.12 17.62
C HIS A 127 3.69 -2.67 19.06
N THR A 128 4.63 -2.27 19.92
CA THR A 128 4.66 -2.57 21.37
C THR A 128 3.84 -1.60 22.21
N ALA A 129 3.28 -0.55 21.60
CA ALA A 129 2.44 0.45 22.26
C ALA A 129 1.00 0.35 21.75
N PRO A 130 -0.02 0.67 22.58
CA PRO A 130 -1.40 0.71 22.13
C PRO A 130 -1.66 1.92 21.23
N PHE A 131 -2.60 1.80 20.30
CA PHE A 131 -3.11 2.95 19.53
C PHE A 131 -4.63 2.97 19.48
N ILE A 132 -5.16 4.10 19.01
CA ILE A 132 -6.57 4.31 18.71
C ILE A 132 -6.72 4.58 17.22
N VAL A 133 -7.59 3.84 16.54
CA VAL A 133 -8.09 4.17 15.21
C VAL A 133 -9.51 4.70 15.36
N LYS A 134 -9.75 5.90 14.86
CA LYS A 134 -11.09 6.45 14.66
C LYS A 134 -11.48 6.27 13.20
N LEU A 135 -12.69 5.78 12.98
CA LEU A 135 -13.29 5.63 11.66
C LEU A 135 -14.65 6.32 11.67
N GLY A 136 -14.73 7.50 11.03
CA GLY A 136 -15.84 8.42 11.22
C GLY A 136 -16.03 8.78 12.69
N SER A 137 -17.23 8.53 13.23
CA SER A 137 -17.55 8.77 14.65
C SER A 137 -17.15 7.62 15.59
N LYS A 138 -16.77 6.45 15.07
CA LYS A 138 -16.42 5.27 15.88
C LYS A 138 -14.95 5.31 16.26
N SER A 139 -14.63 4.82 17.45
CA SER A 139 -13.27 4.78 17.99
C SER A 139 -12.93 3.37 18.45
N PHE A 140 -11.77 2.86 18.04
CA PHE A 140 -11.32 1.50 18.30
C PHE A 140 -9.92 1.54 18.92
N LYS A 141 -9.81 0.99 20.13
CA LYS A 141 -8.51 0.85 20.82
C LYS A 141 -7.91 -0.51 20.49
N PHE A 142 -6.61 -0.50 20.21
CA PHE A 142 -5.79 -1.68 19.95
C PHE A 142 -4.66 -1.72 20.97
N LYS A 143 -4.56 -2.83 21.71
CA LYS A 143 -3.40 -3.16 22.54
C LYS A 143 -2.20 -3.46 21.62
N ALA A 144 -1.01 -3.42 22.20
CA ALA A 144 0.19 -3.88 21.53
C ALA A 144 -0.01 -5.30 20.97
N LYS A 145 0.42 -5.54 19.72
CA LYS A 145 0.30 -6.85 19.05
C LYS A 145 -1.14 -7.38 18.89
N GLU A 146 -2.17 -6.55 19.09
CA GLU A 146 -3.57 -6.97 18.92
C GLU A 146 -3.99 -6.91 17.44
N THR A 147 -4.66 -7.97 16.97
CA THR A 147 -5.43 -7.97 15.73
C THR A 147 -6.93 -7.94 16.07
N LYS A 148 -7.70 -7.07 15.42
CA LYS A 148 -9.15 -6.98 15.58
C LYS A 148 -9.84 -6.80 14.24
N THR A 149 -10.92 -7.54 14.03
CA THR A 149 -11.83 -7.34 12.89
C THR A 149 -13.04 -6.53 13.32
N ILE A 150 -13.37 -5.51 12.55
CA ILE A 150 -14.48 -4.59 12.78
C ILE A 150 -15.46 -4.72 11.62
N LYS A 151 -16.75 -4.93 11.92
CA LYS A 151 -17.81 -4.82 10.92
C LYS A 151 -18.25 -3.36 10.81
N ASN A 152 -18.37 -2.85 9.60
CA ASN A 152 -18.84 -1.49 9.36
C ASN A 152 -19.78 -1.42 8.15
N LYS A 153 -20.55 -0.34 8.03
CA LYS A 153 -21.32 -0.09 6.82
C LYS A 153 -20.38 0.36 5.69
N PRO A 154 -20.72 0.07 4.44
CA PRO A 154 -20.06 0.66 3.28
C PRO A 154 -20.23 2.19 3.27
N GLY A 155 -19.29 2.89 2.65
CA GLY A 155 -19.32 4.35 2.50
C GLY A 155 -17.94 4.99 2.60
N SER A 156 -17.92 6.31 2.55
CA SER A 156 -16.71 7.12 2.68
C SER A 156 -16.52 7.60 4.12
N TYR A 157 -15.33 7.42 4.66
CA TYR A 157 -15.01 7.72 6.05
C TYR A 157 -13.70 8.50 6.17
N SER A 158 -13.62 9.40 7.16
CA SER A 158 -12.33 9.84 7.68
C SER A 158 -11.73 8.75 8.57
N ILE A 159 -10.43 8.54 8.47
CA ILE A 159 -9.68 7.63 9.33
C ILE A 159 -8.57 8.40 10.04
N HIS A 160 -8.52 8.23 11.37
CA HIS A 160 -7.50 8.87 12.21
C HIS A 160 -6.86 7.80 13.09
N ALA A 161 -5.58 7.49 12.88
CA ALA A 161 -4.82 6.57 13.73
C ALA A 161 -3.85 7.35 14.61
N SER A 162 -3.92 7.14 15.92
CA SER A 162 -3.15 7.92 16.90
C SER A 162 -2.63 7.06 18.03
N SER A 163 -1.41 7.34 18.47
CA SER A 163 -0.78 6.79 19.67
C SER A 163 -0.13 7.94 20.44
N THR A 164 0.01 7.79 21.76
CA THR A 164 0.69 8.78 22.61
C THR A 164 2.12 9.00 22.11
N GLY A 165 2.52 10.27 21.97
CA GLY A 165 3.86 10.66 21.53
C GLY A 165 4.13 10.53 20.02
N VAL A 166 3.14 10.14 19.22
CA VAL A 166 3.28 9.95 17.77
C VAL A 166 2.37 10.91 17.01
N ARG A 167 2.87 11.46 15.88
CA ARG A 167 2.04 12.29 14.99
C ARG A 167 0.93 11.40 14.41
N PRO A 168 -0.35 11.76 14.57
CA PRO A 168 -1.44 10.92 14.10
C PRO A 168 -1.46 10.85 12.57
N TYR A 169 -1.76 9.66 12.06
CA TYR A 169 -2.15 9.49 10.66
C TYR A 169 -3.59 9.95 10.48
N ILE A 170 -3.85 10.73 9.43
CA ILE A 170 -5.18 11.24 9.07
C ILE A 170 -5.37 11.03 7.58
N GLY A 171 -6.45 10.36 7.19
CA GLY A 171 -6.77 10.08 5.79
C GLY A 171 -8.26 9.94 5.54
N LYS A 172 -8.63 9.69 4.28
CA LYS A 172 -9.98 9.34 3.85
C LYS A 172 -9.95 7.96 3.22
N ILE A 173 -10.97 7.14 3.49
CA ILE A 173 -11.12 5.81 2.90
C ILE A 173 -12.52 5.65 2.33
N LYS A 174 -12.62 4.85 1.26
CA LYS A 174 -13.88 4.37 0.71
C LYS A 174 -13.98 2.86 0.98
N LEU A 175 -15.07 2.44 1.62
CA LEU A 175 -15.34 1.04 1.94
C LEU A 175 -16.53 0.56 1.12
N GLU A 176 -16.36 -0.58 0.47
CA GLU A 176 -17.38 -1.19 -0.38
C GLU A 176 -18.09 -2.34 0.34
N GLY A 177 -19.36 -2.52 0.00
CA GLY A 177 -20.17 -3.62 0.50
C GLY A 177 -19.64 -4.96 0.04
N GLY A 178 -19.67 -5.94 0.93
CA GLY A 178 -19.22 -7.29 0.63
C GLY A 178 -17.71 -7.46 0.62
N LYS A 179 -16.91 -6.42 0.91
CA LYS A 179 -15.44 -6.51 0.93
C LYS A 179 -14.89 -6.73 2.34
N LYS A 180 -13.80 -7.50 2.41
CA LYS A 180 -12.96 -7.68 3.59
C LYS A 180 -11.63 -6.97 3.37
N TYR A 181 -11.26 -6.14 4.31
CA TYR A 181 -10.12 -5.23 4.26
C TYR A 181 -9.11 -5.61 5.34
N PHE A 182 -7.81 -5.43 5.07
CA PHE A 182 -6.75 -5.56 6.05
C PHE A 182 -5.89 -4.30 6.11
N ARG A 183 -5.42 -3.97 7.32
CA ARG A 183 -4.38 -2.96 7.54
C ARG A 183 -3.49 -3.31 8.71
N LYS A 184 -2.19 -3.20 8.48
CA LYS A 184 -1.18 -3.23 9.54
C LYS A 184 -0.73 -1.81 9.87
N TYR A 185 -0.78 -1.43 11.15
CA TYR A 185 -0.28 -0.13 11.63
C TYR A 185 1.01 -0.30 12.39
N TYR A 186 1.97 0.56 12.05
CA TYR A 186 3.20 0.79 12.79
C TYR A 186 3.05 2.10 13.58
N VAL A 187 3.46 2.07 14.85
CA VAL A 187 3.55 3.26 15.69
C VAL A 187 5.04 3.52 15.87
N TYR A 188 5.54 4.73 15.59
CA TYR A 188 6.94 5.07 15.86
C TYR A 188 7.02 6.46 16.47
N THR A 189 7.76 6.54 17.58
CA THR A 189 8.07 7.80 18.26
C THR A 189 9.38 8.32 17.69
N ILE A 190 9.40 9.58 17.26
CA ILE A 190 10.63 10.20 16.77
C ILE A 190 11.19 11.03 17.90
N SER A 191 12.27 10.55 18.52
CA SER A 191 13.10 11.38 19.39
C SER A 191 13.87 12.38 18.52
N LYS A 192 13.79 13.67 18.89
CA LYS A 192 14.66 14.71 18.35
C LYS A 192 16.13 14.39 18.61
#